data_AF-A2EYW9-F1
#
_entry.id   AF-A2EYW9-F1
#
_cell.length_a   1.000
_cell.length_b   1.000
_cell.length_c   1.000
_cell.angle_alpha   90.00
_cell.angle_beta   90.00
_cell.angle_gamma   90.00
#
_symmetry.space_group_name_H-M   'P 1'
#
loop_
_entity.id
_entity.type
_entity.pdbx_description
1 polymer ?
#
loop_
_entity_poly.entity_id
_entity_poly.type
_entity_poly.pdbx_seq_one_letter_code
_entity_poly.pdbx_strand_id
1 'polypeptide(L)'
;MTQPTKKIQQILLRRDLSDIPDYLIKWDDGTTEWISKSSLFFYKKETDNFDKTQYKRASEEKEFEAKPTNFEITDIWEENDKLMCGGKINDKYYSASYEDCKRICPKNLIKYYKKFLFAQLKKNKKQ
;
A
#
# COMPACT_ATOMS: atom_id res chain seq x y z
N MET A 1 13.29 -1.61 -37.45
CA MET A 1 12.67 -1.22 -36.16
C MET A 1 13.70 -0.43 -35.39
N THR A 2 13.51 0.88 -35.25
CA THR A 2 14.47 1.79 -34.61
C THR A 2 14.26 1.74 -33.10
N GLN A 3 15.29 1.35 -32.35
CA GLN A 3 15.27 1.40 -30.88
C GLN A 3 15.09 2.85 -30.41
N PRO A 4 14.33 3.11 -29.35
CA PRO A 4 14.24 4.45 -28.77
C PRO A 4 15.61 4.83 -28.18
N THR A 5 16.13 5.99 -28.60
CA THR A 5 17.47 6.48 -28.23
C THR A 5 17.53 7.12 -26.84
N LYS A 6 16.40 7.51 -26.27
CA LYS A 6 16.33 8.22 -24.98
C LYS A 6 15.98 7.26 -23.84
N LYS A 7 16.61 7.46 -22.68
CA LYS A 7 16.32 6.70 -21.47
C LYS A 7 15.44 7.50 -20.53
N ILE A 8 14.46 6.83 -19.93
CA ILE A 8 13.59 7.44 -18.93
C ILE A 8 14.42 7.66 -17.66
N GLN A 9 14.59 8.92 -17.26
CA GLN A 9 15.23 9.27 -15.99
C GLN A 9 14.21 9.22 -14.85
N GLN A 10 13.04 9.85 -15.03
CA GLN A 10 12.05 9.96 -13.97
C GLN A 10 10.64 10.18 -14.52
N ILE A 11 9.61 9.61 -13.89
CA ILE A 11 8.21 9.99 -14.10
C ILE A 11 7.89 11.15 -13.15
N LEU A 12 7.49 12.30 -13.68
CA LEU A 12 7.20 13.50 -12.89
C LEU A 12 5.73 13.57 -12.46
N LEU A 13 4.81 13.33 -13.41
CA LEU A 13 3.37 13.49 -13.18
C LEU A 13 2.58 12.43 -13.92
N ARG A 14 1.38 12.14 -13.43
CA ARG A 14 0.35 11.38 -14.13
C ARG A 14 -0.88 12.26 -14.29
N ARG A 15 -1.56 12.15 -15.43
CA ARG A 15 -2.88 12.74 -15.64
C ARG A 15 -3.81 11.74 -16.33
N ASP A 16 -5.07 11.77 -15.92
CA ASP A 16 -6.12 10.88 -16.43
C ASP A 16 -7.12 11.72 -17.26
N LEU A 17 -6.64 12.32 -18.35
CA LEU A 17 -7.47 13.14 -19.26
C LEU A 17 -8.24 12.30 -20.30
N SER A 18 -7.95 11.02 -20.39
CA SER A 18 -8.59 10.07 -21.30
C SER A 18 -8.69 8.69 -20.64
N ASP A 19 -9.33 7.72 -21.30
CA ASP A 19 -9.39 6.33 -20.82
C ASP A 19 -8.01 5.69 -20.61
N ILE A 20 -6.96 6.25 -21.23
CA ILE A 20 -5.57 5.84 -21.05
C ILE A 20 -4.82 6.95 -20.29
N PRO A 21 -4.14 6.64 -19.18
CA PRO A 21 -3.38 7.64 -18.46
C PRO A 21 -2.14 8.09 -19.24
N ASP A 22 -1.89 9.39 -19.17
CA ASP A 22 -0.66 10.02 -19.65
C ASP A 22 0.30 10.25 -18.48
N TYR A 23 1.60 10.20 -18.78
CA TYR A 23 2.69 10.40 -17.83
C TYR A 23 3.64 11.46 -18.35
N LEU A 24 3.96 12.46 -17.53
CA LEU A 24 5.04 13.40 -17.80
C LEU A 24 6.35 12.74 -17.42
N ILE A 25 7.21 12.52 -18.39
CA ILE A 25 8.50 11.87 -18.23
C ILE A 25 9.60 12.90 -18.32
N LYS A 26 10.57 12.84 -17.43
CA LYS A 26 11.88 13.45 -17.57
C LYS A 26 12.84 12.43 -18.18
N TRP A 27 13.45 12.80 -19.29
CA TRP A 27 14.46 12.02 -19.99
C TRP A 27 15.85 12.29 -19.41
N ASP A 28 16.81 11.43 -19.73
CA ASP A 28 18.21 11.56 -19.31
C ASP A 28 18.92 12.81 -19.87
N ASP A 29 18.48 13.29 -21.03
CA ASP A 29 18.90 14.58 -21.60
C ASP A 29 18.33 15.81 -20.86
N GLY A 30 17.53 15.60 -19.81
CA GLY A 30 16.92 16.64 -18.99
C GLY A 30 15.62 17.21 -19.55
N THR A 31 15.20 16.81 -20.75
CA THR A 31 13.92 17.24 -21.33
C THR A 31 12.73 16.55 -20.67
N THR A 32 11.55 17.16 -20.78
CA THR A 32 10.31 16.61 -20.23
C THR A 32 9.22 16.49 -21.28
N GLU A 33 8.54 15.35 -21.37
CA GLU A 33 7.49 15.09 -22.37
C GLU A 33 6.34 14.26 -21.79
N TRP A 34 5.11 14.54 -22.22
CA TRP A 34 3.95 13.70 -21.91
C TRP A 34 3.90 12.50 -22.85
N ILE A 35 3.89 11.29 -22.30
CA ILE A 35 3.71 10.06 -23.06
C ILE A 35 2.54 9.25 -22.51
N SER A 36 1.82 8.56 -23.39
CA SER A 36 0.74 7.66 -22.97
C SER A 36 1.30 6.40 -22.31
N LYS A 37 0.50 5.75 -21.45
CA LYS A 37 0.84 4.45 -20.84
C LYS A 37 1.26 3.40 -21.86
N SER A 38 0.60 3.39 -23.02
CA SER A 38 0.91 2.46 -24.12
C SER A 38 2.31 2.71 -24.68
N SER A 39 2.73 3.97 -24.79
CA SER A 39 4.08 4.33 -25.23
C SER A 39 5.14 3.98 -24.17
N LEU A 40 4.82 4.13 -22.88
CA LEU A 40 5.71 3.77 -21.77
C LEU A 40 6.07 2.27 -21.77
N PHE A 41 5.16 1.41 -22.25
CA PHE A 41 5.38 -0.03 -22.33
C PHE A 41 6.56 -0.42 -23.22
N PHE A 42 6.86 0.35 -24.28
CA PHE A 42 8.00 0.09 -25.16
C PHE A 42 9.37 0.40 -24.53
N TYR A 43 9.38 1.12 -23.41
CA TYR A 43 10.58 1.39 -22.59
C TYR A 43 10.75 0.39 -21.45
N LYS A 44 9.85 -0.59 -21.33
CA LYS A 44 9.85 -1.62 -20.28
C LYS A 44 10.77 -2.79 -20.63
N LYS A 45 12.08 -2.53 -20.67
CA LYS A 45 13.13 -3.55 -20.52
C LYS A 45 14.19 -3.23 -19.45
N GLU A 46 14.17 -2.04 -18.84
CA GLU A 46 15.05 -1.69 -17.70
C GLU A 46 14.28 -1.16 -16.47
N THR A 47 12.95 -1.08 -16.51
CA THR A 47 12.11 -0.45 -15.46
C THR A 47 11.47 -1.41 -14.47
N ASP A 48 11.89 -2.68 -14.40
CA ASP A 48 11.49 -3.61 -13.33
C ASP A 48 11.98 -3.17 -11.92
N ASN A 49 12.80 -2.12 -11.85
CA ASN A 49 13.20 -1.44 -10.60
C ASN A 49 12.49 -0.09 -10.35
N PHE A 50 11.59 0.38 -11.24
CA PHE A 50 10.96 1.70 -11.10
C PHE A 50 9.62 1.68 -10.35
N ASP A 51 8.90 0.55 -10.36
CA ASP A 51 7.62 0.40 -9.62
C ASP A 51 7.79 0.42 -8.09
N LYS A 52 9.04 0.44 -7.57
CA LYS A 52 9.32 0.46 -6.13
C LYS A 52 9.69 1.84 -5.56
N THR A 53 9.92 2.87 -6.37
CA THR A 53 10.64 4.06 -5.88
C THR A 53 9.80 5.34 -5.79
N GLN A 54 8.48 5.29 -5.99
CA GLN A 54 7.66 6.51 -6.07
C GLN A 54 6.38 6.56 -5.20
N TYR A 55 6.37 5.86 -4.07
CA TYR A 55 5.47 6.17 -2.96
C TYR A 55 6.26 6.47 -1.68
N LYS A 56 7.11 7.50 -1.71
CA LYS A 56 7.44 8.25 -0.49
C LYS A 56 6.41 9.36 -0.31
N ARG A 57 5.23 8.99 0.20
CA ARG A 57 4.36 9.95 0.88
C ARG A 57 5.03 10.34 2.19
N ALA A 58 5.16 11.63 2.43
CA ALA A 58 5.35 12.16 3.77
C ALA A 58 4.06 11.92 4.58
N SER A 59 3.95 10.72 5.13
CA SER A 59 3.19 10.37 6.31
C SER A 59 3.90 9.19 6.92
N GLU A 60 4.04 9.20 8.24
CA GLU A 60 4.73 8.18 9.02
C GLU A 60 4.18 6.78 8.75
N GLU A 61 4.72 6.07 7.76
CA GLU A 61 4.48 4.64 7.60
C GLU A 61 5.80 3.96 7.24
N LYS A 62 6.44 3.41 8.29
CA LYS A 62 7.44 2.35 8.11
C LYS A 62 6.79 1.26 7.27
N GLU A 63 7.39 0.96 6.12
CA GLU A 63 7.15 -0.23 5.32
C GLU A 63 6.98 -1.45 6.24
N PHE A 64 5.77 -1.98 6.25
CA PHE A 64 5.46 -3.27 6.83
C PHE A 64 5.86 -4.33 5.79
N GLU A 65 7.16 -4.43 5.51
CA GLU A 65 7.74 -5.52 4.73
C GLU A 65 7.61 -6.79 5.57
N ALA A 66 6.49 -7.50 5.41
CA ALA A 66 6.18 -8.73 6.10
C ALA A 66 7.10 -9.87 5.61
N LYS A 67 8.35 -9.89 6.09
CA LYS A 67 8.91 -11.18 6.54
C LYS A 67 7.97 -11.73 7.62
N PRO A 68 7.83 -13.05 7.80
CA PRO A 68 6.96 -13.64 8.82
C PRO A 68 7.50 -13.28 10.21
N THR A 69 7.17 -12.08 10.70
CA THR A 69 7.88 -11.42 11.80
C THR A 69 6.85 -10.93 12.79
N ASN A 70 6.65 -11.71 13.86
CA ASN A 70 6.23 -11.26 15.19
C ASN A 70 5.09 -10.22 15.27
N PHE A 71 4.09 -10.26 14.39
CA PHE A 71 2.90 -9.41 14.56
C PHE A 71 2.00 -10.04 15.63
N GLU A 72 2.04 -9.47 16.83
CA GLU A 72 1.19 -9.85 17.94
C GLU A 72 -0.02 -8.93 18.00
N ILE A 73 -1.21 -9.45 17.67
CA ILE A 73 -2.46 -8.70 17.86
C ILE A 73 -2.65 -8.45 19.34
N THR A 74 -2.93 -7.21 19.70
CA THR A 74 -3.26 -6.78 21.06
C THR A 74 -4.70 -6.34 21.19
N ASP A 75 -5.30 -5.79 20.13
CA ASP A 75 -6.66 -5.27 20.18
C ASP A 75 -7.40 -5.34 18.83
N ILE A 76 -8.74 -5.29 18.89
CA ILE A 76 -9.64 -5.17 17.74
C ILE A 76 -10.71 -4.14 18.10
N TRP A 77 -10.95 -3.17 17.23
CA TRP A 77 -11.98 -2.15 17.41
C TRP A 77 -12.71 -1.88 16.10
N GLU A 78 -13.76 -1.07 16.18
CA GLU A 78 -14.50 -0.58 15.02
C GLU A 78 -14.17 0.90 14.82
N GLU A 79 -13.84 1.26 13.59
CA GLU A 79 -13.55 2.63 13.18
C GLU A 79 -14.15 2.86 11.79
N ASN A 80 -14.97 3.90 11.63
CA ASN A 80 -15.64 4.22 10.36
C ASN A 80 -16.39 3.02 9.74
N ASP A 81 -17.20 2.31 10.54
CA ASP A 81 -17.94 1.10 10.14
C ASP A 81 -17.05 -0.08 9.66
N LYS A 82 -15.74 -0.03 9.95
CA LYS A 82 -14.78 -1.08 9.61
C LYS A 82 -14.13 -1.65 10.85
N LEU A 83 -13.92 -2.96 10.85
CA LEU A 83 -13.13 -3.63 11.87
C LEU A 83 -11.64 -3.39 11.61
N MET A 84 -10.99 -2.85 12.61
CA MET A 84 -9.55 -2.58 12.65
C MET A 84 -8.90 -3.51 13.68
N CYS A 85 -7.66 -3.87 13.42
CA CYS A 85 -6.83 -4.68 14.32
C CYS A 85 -5.56 -3.91 14.65
N GLY A 86 -5.19 -3.92 15.92
CA GLY A 86 -3.97 -3.32 16.43
C GLY A 86 -3.05 -4.39 16.97
N GLY A 87 -1.76 -4.26 16.68
CA GLY A 87 -0.76 -5.18 17.15
C GLY A 87 0.62 -4.55 17.23
N LYS A 88 1.57 -5.31 17.78
CA LYS A 88 2.96 -4.89 17.89
C LYS A 88 3.86 -5.71 16.96
N ILE A 89 4.86 -5.05 16.37
CA ILE A 89 6.04 -5.67 15.77
C ILE A 89 7.27 -4.98 16.33
N ASN A 90 8.20 -5.75 16.90
CA ASN A 90 9.47 -5.24 17.41
C ASN A 90 9.25 -3.99 18.30
N ASP A 91 8.32 -4.12 19.27
CA ASP A 91 7.86 -3.08 20.21
C ASP A 91 7.20 -1.82 19.62
N LYS A 92 6.98 -1.77 18.31
CA LYS A 92 6.22 -0.69 17.65
C LYS A 92 4.78 -1.11 17.42
N TYR A 93 3.85 -0.20 17.69
CA TYR A 93 2.42 -0.42 17.47
C TYR A 93 2.04 -0.12 16.02
N TYR A 94 1.18 -0.97 15.46
CA TYR A 94 0.65 -0.84 14.12
C TYR A 94 -0.85 -1.15 14.13
N SER A 95 -1.59 -0.43 13.30
CA SER A 95 -3.00 -0.68 13.02
C SER A 95 -3.14 -1.12 11.57
N ALA A 96 -3.99 -2.11 11.33
CA ALA A 96 -4.35 -2.56 10.00
C ALA A 96 -5.85 -2.86 9.92
N SER A 97 -6.35 -3.09 8.71
CA SER A 97 -7.72 -3.59 8.54
C SER A 97 -7.82 -5.04 9.04
N TYR A 98 -8.98 -5.45 9.55
CA TYR A 98 -9.23 -6.82 9.99
C TYR A 98 -8.91 -7.85 8.90
N GLU A 99 -9.26 -7.56 7.65
CA GLU A 99 -8.99 -8.44 6.51
C GLU A 99 -7.48 -8.56 6.22
N ASP A 100 -6.69 -7.50 6.44
CA ASP A 100 -5.23 -7.56 6.32
C ASP A 100 -4.60 -8.36 7.47
N CYS A 101 -5.04 -8.13 8.71
CA CYS A 101 -4.59 -8.95 9.84
C CYS A 101 -4.93 -10.43 9.69
N LYS A 102 -6.07 -10.76 9.08
CA LYS A 102 -6.49 -12.13 8.80
C LYS A 102 -5.53 -12.84 7.85
N ARG A 103 -4.97 -12.12 6.88
CA ARG A 103 -3.96 -12.65 5.95
C ARG A 103 -2.61 -12.87 6.65
N ILE A 104 -2.25 -12.02 7.60
CA ILE A 104 -0.94 -12.02 8.26
C ILE A 104 -0.88 -12.99 9.46
N CYS A 105 -1.94 -13.06 10.28
CA CYS A 105 -1.92 -13.75 11.57
C CYS A 105 -3.28 -14.39 11.93
N PRO A 106 -3.78 -15.34 11.10
CA PRO A 106 -5.12 -15.89 11.25
C PRO A 106 -5.36 -16.61 12.60
N LYS A 107 -4.33 -17.23 13.18
CA LYS A 107 -4.45 -17.99 14.44
C LYS A 107 -4.67 -17.10 15.66
N ASN A 108 -4.03 -15.92 15.71
CA ASN A 108 -4.19 -15.00 16.84
C ASN A 108 -5.45 -14.13 16.70
N LEU A 109 -5.87 -13.81 15.47
CA LEU A 109 -7.02 -12.95 15.21
C LEU A 109 -8.33 -13.46 15.82
N ILE A 110 -8.59 -14.77 15.74
CA ILE A 110 -9.84 -15.38 16.24
C ILE A 110 -10.03 -15.16 17.75
N LYS A 111 -8.94 -15.21 18.53
CA LYS A 111 -8.99 -15.05 19.99
C LYS A 111 -9.41 -13.64 20.39
N TYR A 112 -8.86 -12.63 19.72
CA TYR A 112 -9.19 -11.23 19.98
C TYR A 112 -10.54 -10.83 19.42
N TYR A 113 -10.94 -11.40 18.28
CA TYR A 113 -12.25 -11.13 17.69
C TYR A 113 -13.39 -11.61 18.57
N LYS A 114 -13.25 -12.81 19.17
CA LYS A 114 -14.24 -13.29 20.16
C LYS A 114 -14.35 -12.34 21.35
N LYS A 115 -13.23 -11.86 21.90
CA LYS A 115 -13.25 -10.89 23.01
C LYS A 115 -13.97 -9.59 22.63
N PHE A 116 -13.72 -9.07 21.43
CA PHE A 116 -14.40 -7.90 20.90
C PHE A 116 -15.92 -8.13 20.80
N LEU A 117 -16.36 -9.25 20.20
CA LEU A 117 -17.78 -9.59 20.11
C LEU A 117 -18.46 -9.69 21.48
N PHE A 118 -17.82 -10.33 22.46
CA PHE A 118 -18.34 -10.40 23.82
C PHE A 118 -18.48 -9.02 24.47
N ALA A 119 -17.53 -8.10 24.23
CA ALA A 119 -17.60 -6.74 24.72
C ALA A 119 -18.76 -5.94 24.08
N GLN A 120 -18.97 -6.10 22.77
CA GLN A 120 -20.09 -5.47 22.05
C GLN A 120 -21.45 -5.98 22.53
N LEU A 121 -21.59 -7.30 22.73
CA LEU A 121 -22.81 -7.89 23.30
C LEU A 121 -23.11 -7.37 24.71
N LYS A 122 -22.09 -7.10 25.52
CA LYS A 122 -22.24 -6.53 26.86
C LYS A 122 -22.65 -5.06 26.83
N LYS A 123 -22.16 -4.27 25.86
CA LYS A 123 -22.57 -2.88 25.65
C LYS A 123 -24.04 -2.81 25.23
N ASN A 124 -24.46 -3.66 24.29
CA ASN A 124 -25.84 -3.69 23.79
C ASN A 124 -26.86 -4.25 24.80
N LYS A 125 -26.43 -4.97 25.84
CA LYS A 125 -27.31 -5.41 26.94
C LYS A 125 -27.58 -4.35 28.02
N LYS A 126 -26.89 -3.20 27.95
CA LYS A 126 -26.97 -2.13 28.95
C LYS A 126 -27.67 -0.87 28.43
N GLN A 127 -28.05 -0.88 27.16
CA GLN A 127 -29.06 0.01 26.56
C GLN A 127 -30.43 -0.67 26.65
#